data_AF-A0A926U9Y7-F1
#
_entry.id   AF-A0A926U9Y7-F1
#
_cell.length_a   1.000
_cell.length_b   1.000
_cell.length_c   1.000
_cell.angle_alpha   90.00
_cell.angle_beta   90.00
_cell.angle_gamma   90.00
#
_symmetry.space_group_name_H-M   'P 1'
#
loop_
_entity.id
_entity.type
_entity.pdbx_description
1 polymer ?
#
loop_
_entity_poly.entity_id
_entity_poly.type
_entity_poly.pdbx_seq_one_letter_code
_entity_poly.pdbx_strand_id
1 'polypeptide(L)' 'MAASFEKNYPNITRWTEAYGWIEVGQGEYGTSFIRALSESGLVWEGLDPYNTIDEALNALEESLAEWLEEYE' A
#
# COMPACT_ATOMS: atom_id res chain seq x y z
N MET A 1 -16.80 -12.28 13.76
CA MET A 1 -15.39 -12.69 13.54
C MET A 1 -14.85 -11.71 12.51
N ALA A 2 -13.87 -10.89 12.85
CA ALA A 2 -13.27 -9.98 11.87
C ALA A 2 -12.53 -10.82 10.81
N ALA A 3 -12.58 -10.41 9.55
CA ALA A 3 -11.75 -11.03 8.52
C ALA A 3 -10.26 -10.77 8.83
N SER A 4 -9.38 -11.71 8.50
CA SER A 4 -7.94 -11.50 8.61
C SER A 4 -7.50 -10.38 7.68
N PHE A 5 -6.43 -9.67 8.01
CA PHE A 5 -5.85 -8.64 7.15
C PHE A 5 -5.54 -9.20 5.76
N GLU A 6 -4.90 -10.38 5.68
CA GLU A 6 -4.54 -10.99 4.39
C GLU A 6 -5.76 -11.36 3.53
N LYS A 7 -6.92 -11.55 4.17
CA LYS A 7 -8.17 -11.83 3.45
C LYS A 7 -8.73 -10.57 2.79
N ASN A 8 -8.54 -9.40 3.41
CA ASN A 8 -9.04 -8.14 2.89
C ASN A 8 -8.04 -7.45 1.97
N TYR A 9 -6.74 -7.70 2.18
CA TYR A 9 -5.64 -7.02 1.50
C TYR A 9 -4.57 -8.02 0.99
N PRO A 10 -4.95 -8.97 0.11
CA PRO A 10 -4.04 -9.99 -0.38
C PRO A 10 -2.84 -9.43 -1.14
N ASN A 11 -2.99 -8.33 -1.89
CA ASN A 11 -1.88 -7.74 -2.66
C ASN A 11 -0.90 -7.02 -1.74
N ILE A 12 -1.38 -6.31 -0.72
CA ILE A 12 -0.52 -5.74 0.34
C ILE A 12 0.23 -6.87 1.06
N THR A 13 -0.44 -7.97 1.41
CA THR A 13 0.22 -9.13 2.01
C THR A 13 1.34 -9.64 1.11
N ARG A 14 1.03 -9.91 -0.17
CA ARG A 14 2.01 -10.38 -1.15
C ARG A 14 3.20 -9.42 -1.30
N TRP A 15 2.92 -8.12 -1.33
CA TRP A 15 3.93 -7.06 -1.38
C TRP A 15 4.91 -7.14 -0.22
N THR A 16 4.40 -7.22 1.00
CA THR A 16 5.23 -7.26 2.22
C THR A 16 6.04 -8.54 2.37
N GLU A 17 5.64 -9.63 1.71
CA GLU A 17 6.35 -10.90 1.76
C GLU A 17 7.55 -10.98 0.79
N ALA A 18 7.51 -10.27 -0.34
CA ALA A 18 8.48 -10.51 -1.42
C ALA A 18 9.01 -9.28 -2.16
N TYR A 19 8.36 -8.12 -2.06
CA TYR A 19 8.69 -6.98 -2.92
C TYR A 19 9.16 -5.77 -2.13
N GLY A 20 8.61 -5.55 -0.92
CA GLY A 20 9.05 -4.44 -0.10
C GLY A 20 8.23 -4.21 1.16
N TRP A 21 8.03 -2.94 1.51
CA TRP A 21 7.31 -2.53 2.72
C TRP A 21 6.35 -1.37 2.44
N ILE A 22 5.50 -1.10 3.41
CA ILE A 22 4.54 0.00 3.39
C ILE A 22 4.89 1.00 4.48
N GLU A 23 4.75 2.28 4.19
CA GLU A 23 4.83 3.36 5.17
C GLU A 23 3.45 4.00 5.31
N VAL A 24 3.01 4.19 6.56
CA VAL A 24 1.71 4.78 6.89
C VAL A 24 1.91 5.88 7.94
N GLY A 25 1.37 7.06 7.67
CA GLY A 25 1.46 8.23 8.53
C GLY A 25 1.93 9.47 7.77
N GLN A 26 1.87 10.62 8.44
CA GLN A 26 2.39 11.86 7.88
C GLN A 26 3.91 11.93 8.06
N GLY A 27 4.64 12.10 6.95
CA GLY A 27 6.08 12.41 6.98
C GLY A 27 6.33 13.91 7.08
N GLU A 28 7.47 14.32 7.65
CA GLU A 28 7.81 15.75 7.83
C GLU A 28 7.97 16.53 6.50
N TYR A 29 8.24 15.81 5.39
CA TYR A 29 8.53 16.41 4.09
C TYR A 29 7.64 15.89 2.94
N GLY A 30 6.59 15.10 3.25
CA GLY A 30 5.76 14.41 2.26
C GLY A 30 4.27 14.70 2.45
N THR A 31 3.54 14.82 1.34
CA THR A 31 2.08 15.04 1.35
C THR A 31 1.28 13.74 1.44
N SER A 32 1.89 12.62 1.06
CA SER A 32 1.26 11.31 0.96
C SER A 32 1.22 10.60 2.32
N PHE A 33 0.03 10.12 2.69
CA PHE A 33 -0.24 9.45 3.96
C PHE A 33 0.13 7.96 3.95
N ILE A 34 0.13 7.33 2.78
CA ILE A 34 0.46 5.92 2.60
C ILE A 34 1.35 5.75 1.37
N ARG A 35 2.36 4.87 1.45
CA ARG A 35 3.33 4.62 0.38
C ARG A 35 3.75 3.16 0.34
N ALA A 36 4.03 2.67 -0.86
CA ALA A 36 4.68 1.39 -1.10
C ALA A 36 6.11 1.62 -1.60
N LEU A 37 7.07 0.99 -0.92
CA LEU A 37 8.48 1.05 -1.26
C LEU A 37 9.00 -0.36 -1.52
N SER A 38 9.95 -0.45 -2.45
CA SER A 38 10.78 -1.62 -2.70
C SER A 38 12.25 -1.29 -2.43
N GLU A 39 13.14 -2.27 -2.59
CA GLU A 39 14.59 -2.03 -2.54
C GLU A 39 15.07 -0.99 -3.58
N SER A 40 14.31 -0.81 -4.67
CA SER A 40 14.62 0.18 -5.71
C SER A 40 14.10 1.59 -5.42
N GLY A 41 13.33 1.75 -4.33
CA GLY A 41 12.75 3.02 -3.90
C GLY A 41 11.23 3.05 -3.99
N LEU A 42 10.67 4.25 -4.13
CA LEU A 42 9.22 4.50 -4.14
C LEU A 42 8.58 3.85 -5.38
N VAL A 43 7.63 2.96 -5.15
CA VAL A 43 6.86 2.30 -6.21
C VAL A 43 5.53 3.00 -6.40
N TRP A 44 4.88 3.37 -5.30
CA TRP A 44 3.61 4.07 -5.33
C TRP A 44 3.41 4.94 -4.08
N GLU A 45 2.68 6.04 -4.22
CA GLU A 45 2.24 6.89 -3.11
C GLU A 45 0.80 7.35 -3.27
N GLY A 46 0.05 7.35 -2.17
CA GLY A 46 -1.31 7.87 -2.12
C GLY A 46 -1.32 9.38 -1.98
N LEU A 47 -1.73 10.10 -3.04
CA LEU A 47 -1.72 11.57 -3.09
C LEU A 47 -3.01 12.23 -2.59
N ASP A 48 -4.07 11.45 -2.38
CA ASP A 48 -5.38 11.94 -1.99
C ASP A 48 -5.56 12.06 -0.47
N PRO A 49 -6.43 12.98 -0.01
CA PRO A 49 -6.85 12.97 1.37
C PRO A 49 -7.75 11.75 1.63
N TYR A 50 -7.26 10.82 2.44
CA TYR A 50 -8.05 9.71 2.95
C TYR A 50 -8.77 10.11 4.24
N ASN A 51 -10.07 9.86 4.33
CA ASN A 51 -10.87 10.12 5.54
C ASN A 51 -10.70 9.01 6.58
N THR A 52 -10.29 7.81 6.14
CA THR A 52 -10.09 6.64 6.99
C THR A 52 -8.84 5.87 6.58
N ILE A 53 -8.31 5.06 7.50
CA ILE A 53 -7.21 4.15 7.19
C ILE A 53 -7.62 3.09 6.17
N ASP A 54 -8.88 2.65 6.19
CA ASP A 54 -9.40 1.68 5.22
C ASP A 54 -9.41 2.24 3.80
N GLU A 55 -9.75 3.52 3.60
CA GLU A 55 -9.65 4.17 2.28
C GLU A 55 -8.20 4.19 1.76
N ALA A 56 -7.23 4.48 2.62
CA ALA A 56 -5.82 4.46 2.27
C ALA A 56 -5.33 3.05 1.92
N LEU A 57 -5.72 2.05 2.71
CA LEU A 57 -5.36 0.65 2.47
C LEU A 57 -6.02 0.09 1.21
N ASN A 58 -7.27 0.45 0.92
CA ASN A 58 -7.93 0.04 -0.33
C ASN A 58 -7.26 0.65 -1.56
N ALA A 59 -6.91 1.94 -1.52
CA ALA A 59 -6.19 2.58 -2.61
C ALA A 59 -4.82 1.92 -2.86
N LEU A 60 -4.11 1.59 -1.78
CA LEU A 60 -2.86 0.85 -1.87
C LEU A 60 -3.07 -0.56 -2.45
N GLU A 61 -4.06 -1.30 -1.96
CA GLU A 61 -4.41 -2.65 -2.42
C GLU A 61 -4.70 -2.69 -3.93
N GLU A 62 -5.48 -1.72 -4.42
CA GLU A 62 -5.77 -1.58 -5.85
C GLU A 62 -4.49 -1.27 -6.65
N SER A 63 -3.67 -0.33 -6.19
CA SER A 63 -2.43 0.02 -6.89
C SER A 63 -1.42 -1.13 -6.97
N LEU A 64 -1.34 -1.95 -5.91
CA LEU A 64 -0.47 -3.11 -5.89
C LEU A 64 -1.01 -4.25 -6.73
N ALA A 65 -2.33 -4.39 -6.87
CA ALA A 65 -2.93 -5.33 -7.82
C ALA A 65 -2.46 -5.02 -9.24
N GLU A 66 -2.55 -3.75 -9.66
CA GLU A 66 -2.09 -3.31 -10.98
C GLU A 66 -0.59 -3.55 -11.18
N TRP A 67 0.22 -3.24 -10.16
CA TRP A 67 1.66 -3.48 -10.21
C TRP A 67 2.00 -4.97 -10.30
N LEU A 68 1.34 -5.83 -9.51
CA LEU A 68 1.57 -7.28 -9.56
C LEU A 68 1.15 -7.85 -10.92
N GLU A 69 0.05 -7.40 -11.50
CA GLU A 69 -0.35 -7.83 -12.86
C GLU A 69 0.68 -7.46 -13.94
N GLU A 70 1.43 -6.37 -13.77
CA GLU A 70 2.44 -5.92 -14.74
C GLU A 70 3.83 -6.55 -14.52
N TYR A 71 4.21 -6.81 -13.26
CA TYR A 71 5.59 -7.14 -12.88
C TYR A 71 5.79 -8.52 -12.23
N GLU A 72 4.73 -9.25 -11.86
CA GLU A 72 4.78 -10.65 -11.36
C GLU A 72 4.58 -11.67 -12.49
#